data_AF-A0A7S1ZFP5-F1
#
_entry.id   AF-A0A7S1ZFP5-F1
#
_cell.length_a   1.000
_cell.length_b   1.000
_cell.length_c   1.000
_cell.angle_alpha   90.00
_cell.angle_beta   90.00
_cell.angle_gamma   90.00
#
_symmetry.space_group_name_H-M   'P 1'
#
loop_
_entity.id
_entity.type
_entity.pdbx_description
1 polymer ?
#
loop_
_entity_poly.entity_id
_entity_poly.type
_entity_poly.pdbx_seq_one_letter_code
_entity_poly.pdbx_strand_id
1 'polypeptide(L)'
;GGDNGNGNREQEPWFKCDSHRLRVLKALTLDRIGRHAEALPLWDRCAAFADSLLPPLDENGAAVRVQAALCAHAAGRAEEAKVHARRAVEIHGTVFGEDRKS
;
A
#
# COMPACT_ATOMS: atom_id res chain seq x y z
N GLY A 1 11.45 42.94 17.10
CA GLY A 1 10.79 41.74 17.61
C GLY A 1 10.42 40.90 16.42
N GLY A 2 11.13 39.80 16.21
CA GLY A 2 10.80 38.82 15.19
C GLY A 2 9.76 37.85 15.73
N ASP A 3 8.76 37.55 14.93
CA ASP A 3 8.00 36.31 15.04
C ASP A 3 7.77 35.76 13.63
N ASN A 4 8.73 34.97 13.18
CA ASN A 4 8.61 34.12 12.00
C ASN A 4 7.90 32.84 12.45
N GLY A 5 6.57 32.87 12.47
CA GLY A 5 5.71 31.71 12.69
C GLY A 5 5.72 30.74 11.51
N ASN A 6 6.85 30.06 11.31
CA ASN A 6 6.99 28.87 10.47
C ASN A 6 6.30 27.69 11.18
N GLY A 7 4.96 27.66 11.15
CA GLY A 7 4.15 26.60 11.75
C GLY A 7 3.67 25.61 10.69
N ASN A 8 4.51 24.61 10.42
CA ASN A 8 4.16 23.26 9.99
C ASN A 8 2.65 23.03 9.73
N ARG A 9 2.19 23.26 8.49
CA ARG A 9 0.88 22.76 8.04
C ARG A 9 1.00 21.25 7.99
N GLU A 10 0.68 20.60 9.11
CA GLU A 10 0.39 19.19 9.20
C GLU A 10 -0.51 18.85 8.02
N GLN A 11 0.06 18.19 7.02
CA GLN A 11 -0.60 17.87 5.77
C GLN A 11 -1.85 17.06 6.11
N GLU A 12 -3.01 17.70 5.97
CA GLU A 12 -4.28 17.17 6.45
C GLU A 12 -4.48 15.73 5.91
N PRO A 13 -4.99 14.79 6.73
CA PRO A 13 -5.07 13.36 6.39
C PRO A 13 -5.77 13.06 5.05
N TRP A 14 -6.67 13.94 4.60
CA TRP A 14 -7.42 13.77 3.37
C TRP A 14 -6.59 13.98 2.09
N PHE A 15 -5.64 14.93 2.07
CA PHE A 15 -4.71 15.12 0.92
C PHE A 15 -3.82 13.90 0.67
N LYS A 16 -3.44 13.22 1.75
CA LYS A 16 -2.66 11.98 1.72
C LYS A 16 -3.46 10.86 1.05
N CYS A 17 -4.78 10.81 1.25
CA CYS A 17 -5.68 9.82 0.67
C CYS A 17 -5.86 10.00 -0.85
N ASP A 18 -6.02 11.24 -1.32
CA ASP A 18 -6.10 11.53 -2.77
C ASP A 18 -4.80 11.21 -3.49
N SER A 19 -3.67 11.55 -2.88
CA SER A 19 -2.34 11.20 -3.39
C SER A 19 -2.10 9.70 -3.45
N HIS A 20 -2.67 8.93 -2.51
CA HIS A 20 -2.60 7.47 -2.51
C HIS A 20 -3.37 6.87 -3.69
N ARG A 21 -4.60 7.33 -3.95
CA ARG A 21 -5.41 6.86 -5.09
C ARG A 21 -4.73 7.08 -6.44
N LEU A 22 -4.12 8.26 -6.64
CA LEU A 22 -3.35 8.55 -7.85
C LEU A 22 -2.13 7.63 -8.00
N ARG A 23 -1.48 7.29 -6.87
CA ARG A 23 -0.33 6.37 -6.87
C ARG A 23 -0.75 4.94 -7.26
N VAL A 24 -1.88 4.47 -6.73
CA VAL A 24 -2.47 3.17 -7.10
C VAL A 24 -2.79 3.14 -8.59
N LEU A 25 -3.44 4.17 -9.13
CA LEU A 25 -3.75 4.25 -10.56
C LEU A 25 -2.50 4.21 -11.43
N LYS A 26 -1.45 4.95 -11.05
CA LYS A 26 -0.17 4.95 -11.77
C LYS A 26 0.51 3.58 -11.73
N ALA A 27 0.53 2.93 -10.57
CA ALA A 27 1.11 1.60 -10.40
C ALA A 27 0.39 0.57 -11.29
N LEU A 28 -0.95 0.55 -11.25
CA LEU A 28 -1.79 -0.31 -12.09
C LEU A 28 -1.53 -0.09 -13.58
N THR A 29 -1.39 1.17 -14.00
CA THR A 29 -1.13 1.50 -15.40
C THR A 29 0.23 0.97 -15.86
N LEU A 30 1.28 1.18 -15.06
CA LEU A 30 2.61 0.67 -15.35
C LEU A 30 2.66 -0.86 -15.39
N ASP A 31 1.96 -1.51 -14.46
CA ASP A 31 1.87 -2.96 -14.39
C ASP A 31 1.17 -3.54 -15.63
N ARG A 32 0.06 -2.92 -16.06
CA ARG A 32 -0.68 -3.32 -17.28
C ARG A 32 0.11 -3.18 -18.57
N ILE A 33 1.07 -2.27 -18.64
CA ILE A 33 1.94 -2.11 -19.82
C ILE A 33 3.27 -2.87 -19.69
N GLY A 34 3.37 -3.79 -18.73
CA GLY A 34 4.54 -4.65 -18.53
C GLY A 34 5.75 -3.98 -17.86
N ARG A 35 5.60 -2.75 -17.36
CA ARG A 35 6.68 -2.00 -16.68
C ARG A 35 6.72 -2.33 -15.19
N HIS A 36 6.81 -3.61 -14.87
CA HIS A 36 6.75 -4.14 -13.50
C HIS A 36 7.85 -3.57 -12.59
N ALA A 37 9.06 -3.34 -13.12
CA ALA A 37 10.17 -2.76 -12.35
C ALA A 37 9.89 -1.33 -11.86
N GLU A 38 9.05 -0.57 -12.57
CA GLU A 38 8.66 0.78 -12.21
C GLU A 38 7.35 0.82 -11.40
N ALA A 39 6.49 -0.17 -11.60
CA ALA A 39 5.26 -0.34 -10.83
C ALA A 39 5.55 -0.78 -9.39
N LEU A 40 6.50 -1.70 -9.17
CA LEU A 40 6.79 -2.26 -7.84
C LEU A 40 7.07 -1.19 -6.75
N PRO A 41 7.99 -0.22 -6.94
CA PRO A 41 8.23 0.80 -5.92
C PRO A 41 7.04 1.76 -5.67
N LEU A 42 6.04 1.78 -6.56
CA LEU A 42 4.78 2.47 -6.31
C LEU A 42 3.86 1.60 -5.46
N TRP A 43 3.78 0.31 -5.75
CA TRP A 43 3.04 -0.66 -4.96
C TRP A 43 3.55 -0.76 -3.53
N ASP A 44 4.86 -0.76 -3.31
CA ASP A 44 5.46 -0.78 -1.97
C ASP A 44 5.05 0.44 -1.14
N ARG A 45 5.06 1.62 -1.77
CA ARG A 45 4.61 2.86 -1.14
C ARG A 45 3.12 2.86 -0.87
N CYS A 46 2.31 2.25 -1.74
CA CYS A 46 0.89 2.07 -1.48
C CYS A 46 0.66 1.11 -0.31
N ALA A 47 1.42 0.01 -0.22
CA ALA A 47 1.32 -0.94 0.88
C ALA A 47 1.73 -0.30 2.22
N ALA A 48 2.84 0.43 2.26
CA ALA A 48 3.28 1.16 3.44
C ALA A 48 2.27 2.25 3.87
N PHE A 49 1.65 2.93 2.89
CA PHE A 49 0.58 3.89 3.17
C PHE A 49 -0.62 3.21 3.82
N ALA A 50 -1.07 2.08 3.24
CA ALA A 50 -2.18 1.30 3.76
C ALA A 50 -1.92 0.82 5.20
N ASP A 51 -0.69 0.40 5.52
CA ASP A 51 -0.32 0.01 6.90
C ASP A 51 -0.36 1.18 7.89
N SER A 52 -0.08 2.40 7.43
CA SER A 52 0.12 3.57 8.31
C SER A 52 -1.14 4.38 8.60
N LEU A 53 -2.12 4.36 7.69
CA LEU A 53 -3.22 5.33 7.68
C LEU A 53 -4.60 4.69 7.58
N LEU A 54 -4.69 3.46 7.09
CA LEU A 54 -5.96 2.73 7.13
C LEU A 54 -6.01 2.01 8.48
N PRO A 55 -7.14 2.03 9.20
CA PRO A 55 -7.35 1.11 10.30
C PRO A 55 -6.98 -0.29 9.83
N PRO A 56 -6.41 -1.16 10.70
CA PRO A 56 -6.00 -2.51 10.34
C PRO A 56 -7.23 -3.38 10.06
N LEU A 57 -8.01 -3.10 9.02
CA LEU A 57 -9.25 -3.82 8.69
C LEU A 57 -9.89 -3.38 7.35
N ASP A 58 -9.19 -2.64 6.47
CA ASP A 58 -9.74 -2.27 5.16
C ASP A 58 -9.30 -3.29 4.08
N GLU A 59 -10.27 -3.90 3.38
CA GLU A 59 -10.05 -4.80 2.24
C GLU A 59 -9.10 -4.19 1.18
N ASN A 60 -9.10 -2.85 1.10
CA ASN A 60 -8.21 -2.11 0.21
C ASN A 60 -6.72 -2.35 0.53
N GLY A 61 -6.36 -2.55 1.80
CA GLY A 61 -4.99 -2.89 2.21
C GLY A 61 -4.55 -4.27 1.72
N ALA A 62 -5.44 -5.26 1.79
CA ALA A 62 -5.18 -6.60 1.25
C ALA A 62 -5.04 -6.56 -0.28
N ALA A 63 -5.92 -5.84 -0.97
CA ALA A 63 -5.90 -5.70 -2.43
C ALA A 63 -4.59 -5.07 -2.93
N VAL A 64 -4.13 -3.98 -2.30
CA VAL A 64 -2.86 -3.33 -2.64
C VAL A 64 -1.68 -4.28 -2.49
N ARG A 65 -1.67 -5.13 -1.45
CA ARG A 65 -0.60 -6.12 -1.24
C ARG A 65 -0.64 -7.27 -2.23
N VAL A 66 -1.82 -7.73 -2.64
CA VAL A 66 -1.94 -8.72 -3.72
C VAL A 66 -1.35 -8.17 -5.02
N GLN A 67 -1.65 -6.92 -5.36
CA GLN A 67 -1.09 -6.28 -6.55
C GLN A 67 0.44 -6.12 -6.45
N ALA A 68 0.97 -5.77 -5.27
CA ALA A 68 2.40 -5.73 -5.03
C ALA A 68 3.06 -7.11 -5.23
N ALA A 69 2.43 -8.18 -4.74
CA ALA A 69 2.93 -9.54 -4.89
C ALA A 69 2.99 -9.99 -6.36
N LEU A 70 1.92 -9.73 -7.12
CA LEU A 70 1.84 -10.06 -8.55
C LEU A 70 2.89 -9.27 -9.35
N CYS A 71 3.01 -7.98 -9.08
CA CYS A 71 4.00 -7.12 -9.74
C CYS A 71 5.43 -7.56 -9.41
N ALA A 72 5.72 -7.92 -8.15
CA ALA A 72 7.03 -8.41 -7.74
C ALA A 72 7.37 -9.73 -8.44
N HIS A 73 6.40 -10.64 -8.56
CA HIS A 73 6.58 -11.91 -9.27
C HIS A 73 6.86 -11.68 -10.77
N ALA A 74 6.08 -10.82 -11.42
CA ALA A 74 6.27 -10.46 -12.83
C ALA A 74 7.62 -9.75 -13.07
N ALA A 75 8.15 -9.05 -12.07
CA ALA A 75 9.49 -8.44 -12.09
C ALA A 75 10.63 -9.42 -11.76
N GLY A 76 10.34 -10.72 -11.57
CA GLY A 76 11.34 -11.74 -11.22
C GLY A 76 11.79 -11.75 -9.75
N ARG A 77 11.09 -11.01 -8.87
CA ARG A 77 11.43 -10.86 -7.44
C ARG A 77 10.57 -11.77 -6.57
N ALA A 78 10.84 -13.07 -6.66
CA ALA A 78 10.03 -14.10 -6.02
C ALA A 78 9.95 -13.98 -4.49
N GLU A 79 11.04 -13.58 -3.82
CA GLU A 79 11.05 -13.44 -2.36
C GLU A 79 10.22 -12.23 -1.89
N GLU A 80 10.33 -11.08 -2.58
CA GLU A 80 9.50 -9.91 -2.30
C GLU A 80 8.01 -10.25 -2.52
N ALA A 81 7.69 -10.99 -3.59
CA ALA A 81 6.33 -11.43 -3.88
C ALA A 81 5.74 -12.27 -2.73
N LYS A 82 6.51 -13.21 -2.16
CA LYS A 82 6.08 -14.03 -1.01
C LYS A 82 5.78 -13.18 0.21
N VAL A 83 6.61 -12.18 0.50
CA VAL A 83 6.41 -11.27 1.64
C VAL A 83 5.09 -10.52 1.50
N HIS A 84 4.82 -9.93 0.32
CA HIS A 84 3.56 -9.24 0.08
C HIS A 84 2.34 -10.17 0.14
N ALA A 85 2.44 -11.37 -0.44
CA ALA A 85 1.36 -12.36 -0.44
C ALA A 85 1.02 -12.83 0.99
N ARG A 86 2.04 -13.17 1.79
CA ARG A 86 1.85 -13.55 3.20
C ARG A 86 1.13 -12.44 3.97
N ARG A 87 1.57 -11.20 3.80
CA ARG A 87 1.00 -10.08 4.53
C ARG A 87 -0.43 -9.75 4.07
N ALA A 88 -0.76 -9.98 2.79
CA ALA A 88 -2.14 -9.89 2.31
C ALA A 88 -3.05 -10.92 2.99
N VAL A 89 -2.58 -12.16 3.15
CA VAL A 89 -3.31 -13.22 3.87
C VAL A 89 -3.47 -12.87 5.35
N GLU A 90 -2.44 -12.35 6.01
CA GLU A 90 -2.53 -11.91 7.42
C GLU A 90 -3.58 -10.79 7.60
N ILE A 91 -3.65 -9.83 6.69
CA ILE A 91 -4.68 -8.78 6.72
C ILE A 91 -6.07 -9.39 6.48
N HIS A 92 -6.20 -10.31 5.54
CA HIS A 92 -7.49 -10.96 5.29
C HIS A 92 -7.95 -11.83 6.48
N GLY A 93 -7.05 -12.62 7.08
CA GLY A 93 -7.36 -13.46 8.24
C GLY A 93 -7.71 -12.66 9.49
N THR A 94 -7.13 -11.46 9.66
CA THR A 94 -7.49 -10.54 10.74
C THR A 94 -8.83 -9.82 10.48
N VAL A 95 -9.17 -9.54 9.22
CA VAL A 95 -10.49 -8.98 8.83
C VAL A 95 -11.62 -10.01 9.00
N PHE A 96 -11.38 -11.28 8.64
CA PHE A 96 -12.39 -12.34 8.68
C PHE A 96 -12.42 -13.14 9.99
N GLY A 97 -11.51 -12.87 10.92
CA GLY A 97 -11.58 -13.41 12.28
C GLY A 97 -11.25 -14.90 12.38
N GLU A 98 -10.19 -15.36 11.71
CA GLU A 98 -9.56 -16.65 12.08
C GLU A 98 -8.70 -16.54 13.36
N ASP A 99 -9.17 -15.75 14.32
CA ASP A 99 -8.74 -15.89 15.72
C ASP A 99 -9.86 -15.46 16.69
N ARG A 100 -11.13 -15.75 16.35
CA ARG A 100 -12.19 -15.78 17.36
C ARG A 100 -12.84 -17.15 17.46
N LYS A 101 -12.26 -17.91 18.41
CA LYS A 101 -12.72 -19.10 19.14
C LYS A 101 -12.13 -20.40 18.59
N SER A 102 -11.30 -21.10 19.38
CA SER A 102 -11.57 -21.73 20.70
C SER A 102 -12.41 -22.99 20.57
#